data_AF-A0A087N5D9-F1
#
_entry.id   AF-A0A087N5D9-F1
#
_cell.length_a   1.000
_cell.length_b   1.000
_cell.length_c   1.000
_cell.angle_alpha   90.00
_cell.angle_beta   90.00
_cell.angle_gamma   90.00
#
_symmetry.space_group_name_H-M   'P 1'
#
loop_
_entity.id
_entity.type
_entity.pdbx_description
1 polymer ?
#
loop_
_entity_poly.entity_id
_entity_poly.type
_entity_poly.pdbx_seq_one_letter_code
_entity_poly.pdbx_strand_id
1 'polypeptide(L)' 'MIEVTRLSGKTFTINALYIETVESFPDTTIRLTTGSTVLVKESEEEVREKVRAFYLNIQILSNPHLRGEDDEEK' A
#
# COMPACT_ATOMS: atom_id res chain seq x y z
N MET A 1 -2.59 -7.18 1.25
CA MET A 1 -3.60 -6.71 0.28
C MET A 1 -4.39 -5.59 0.95
N ILE A 2 -4.77 -4.56 0.21
CA ILE A 2 -5.68 -3.49 0.67
C ILE A 2 -6.96 -3.53 -0.17
N GLU A 3 -8.10 -3.27 0.46
CA GLU A 3 -9.40 -3.18 -0.24
C GLU A 3 -9.64 -1.76 -0.73
N VAL A 4 -10.05 -1.62 -1.97
CA VAL A 4 -10.37 -0.36 -2.64
C VAL A 4 -11.63 -0.53 -3.50
N THR A 5 -12.24 0.58 -3.90
CA THR A 5 -13.52 0.59 -4.59
C THR A 5 -13.38 1.27 -5.93
N ARG A 6 -13.74 0.60 -7.03
CA ARG A 6 -13.78 1.26 -8.34
C ARG A 6 -14.81 2.39 -8.33
N LEU A 7 -14.67 3.35 -9.25
CA LEU A 7 -15.71 4.37 -9.47
C LEU A 7 -17.09 3.76 -9.77
N SER A 8 -17.15 2.54 -10.33
CA SER A 8 -18.39 1.78 -10.54
C SER A 8 -19.04 1.24 -9.25
N GLY A 9 -18.40 1.36 -8.09
CA GLY A 9 -18.87 0.84 -6.80
C GLY A 9 -18.49 -0.60 -6.50
N LYS A 10 -17.82 -1.31 -7.43
CA LYS A 10 -17.32 -2.67 -7.17
C LYS A 10 -16.06 -2.61 -6.31
N THR A 11 -16.08 -3.30 -5.17
CA THR A 11 -14.90 -3.49 -4.31
C THR A 11 -13.96 -4.55 -4.88
N PHE A 12 -12.67 -4.34 -4.67
CA PHE A 12 -11.61 -5.27 -5.04
C PHE A 12 -10.38 -5.03 -4.18
N THR A 13 -9.47 -6.00 -4.17
CA THR A 13 -8.22 -5.89 -3.41
C THR A 13 -7.02 -5.74 -4.33
N ILE A 14 -6.06 -4.90 -3.94
CA ILE A 14 -4.76 -4.76 -4.62
C ILE A 14 -3.60 -5.05 -3.67
N ASN A 15 -2.46 -5.44 -4.23
CA ASN A 15 -1.25 -5.62 -3.45
C ASN A 15 -0.60 -4.26 -3.16
N ALA A 16 -0.58 -3.86 -1.88
CA ALA A 16 0.02 -2.60 -1.46
C ALA A 16 1.54 -2.54 -1.66
N LEU A 17 2.24 -3.69 -1.69
CA LEU A 17 3.67 -3.75 -1.99
C LEU A 17 4.01 -3.42 -3.45
N TYR A 18 3.03 -3.49 -4.34
CA TYR A 18 3.21 -3.22 -5.77
C TYR A 18 2.59 -1.91 -6.21
N ILE A 19 2.13 -1.08 -5.26
CA ILE A 19 1.72 0.29 -5.57
C ILE A 19 2.98 1.10 -5.85
N GLU A 20 3.03 1.70 -7.03
CA GLU A 20 4.11 2.59 -7.46
C GLU A 20 3.78 4.04 -7.10
N THR A 21 2.59 4.52 -7.50
CA THR A 21 2.13 5.87 -7.19
C THR A 21 0.63 5.90 -6.87
N VAL A 22 0.25 6.88 -6.05
CA VAL A 22 -1.14 7.28 -5.82
C VAL A 22 -1.19 8.77 -6.13
N GLU A 23 -2.06 9.17 -7.06
CA GLU A 23 -2.20 10.55 -7.51
C GLU A 23 -3.69 10.91 -7.55
N SER A 24 -4.06 12.14 -7.19
CA SER A 24 -5.46 12.58 -7.18
C SER A 24 -5.65 13.83 -8.03
N PHE A 25 -6.24 13.72 -9.23
CA PHE A 25 -6.77 14.88 -10.00
C PHE A 25 -7.56 14.43 -11.26
N PRO A 26 -8.89 14.64 -11.36
CA PRO A 26 -9.87 14.97 -10.31
C PRO A 26 -10.25 13.78 -9.42
N ASP A 27 -9.94 12.56 -9.87
CA ASP A 27 -10.20 11.30 -9.18
C ASP A 27 -8.86 10.69 -8.72
N THR A 28 -8.92 9.79 -7.73
CA THR A 28 -7.74 9.08 -7.25
C THR A 28 -7.37 7.93 -8.17
N THR A 29 -6.13 7.92 -8.61
CA THR A 29 -5.53 6.95 -9.50
C THR A 29 -4.40 6.23 -8.79
N ILE A 30 -4.44 4.90 -8.78
CA ILE A 30 -3.38 4.05 -8.25
C ILE A 30 -2.66 3.39 -9.42
N ARG A 31 -1.37 3.65 -9.56
CA ARG A 31 -0.49 2.99 -10.54
C ARG A 31 0.30 1.89 -9.84
N LEU A 32 0.32 0.71 -10.44
CA LEU A 32 1.10 -0.44 -9.99
C LEU A 32 2.45 -0.49 -10.71
N THR A 33 3.43 -1.13 -10.10
CA THR A 33 4.78 -1.32 -10.66
C THR A 33 4.81 -2.09 -11.98
N THR A 34 3.71 -2.77 -12.34
CA THR A 34 3.53 -3.44 -13.63
C THR A 34 3.09 -2.48 -14.75
N GLY A 35 2.89 -1.19 -14.44
CA GLY A 35 2.29 -0.20 -15.34
C GLY A 35 0.77 -0.23 -15.41
N SER A 36 0.11 -1.14 -14.68
CA SER A 36 -1.36 -1.18 -14.59
C SER A 36 -1.88 -0.06 -13.71
N THR A 37 -2.97 0.58 -14.14
CA THR A 37 -3.55 1.73 -13.44
C THR A 37 -5.02 1.49 -13.14
N VAL A 38 -5.48 1.90 -11.95
CA VAL A 38 -6.87 1.79 -11.53
C VAL A 38 -7.36 3.11 -10.92
N LEU A 39 -8.58 3.51 -11.29
CA LEU A 39 -9.28 4.62 -10.64
C LEU A 39 -10.15 4.10 -9.50
N VAL A 40 -10.09 4.78 -8.37
CA VAL A 40 -10.76 4.39 -7.14
C VAL A 40 -11.58 5.55 -6.56
N LYS A 41 -12.59 5.20 -5.75
CA LYS A 41 -13.45 6.19 -5.07
C LYS A 41 -12.77 6.79 -3.84
N GLU A 42 -11.86 6.05 -3.25
CA GLU A 42 -11.08 6.49 -2.11
C GLU A 42 -10.25 7.72 -2.48
N SER A 43 -10.13 8.66 -1.55
CA SER A 43 -9.16 9.76 -1.64
C SER A 43 -7.72 9.23 -1.54
N GLU A 44 -6.75 10.02 -2.00
CA GLU A 44 -5.32 9.71 -1.81
C GLU A 44 -4.99 9.43 -0.34
N GLU A 45 -5.60 10.18 0.59
CA GLU A 45 -5.40 10.00 2.04
C GLU A 45 -5.87 8.62 2.51
N GLU A 46 -7.09 8.22 2.15
CA GLU A 46 -7.65 6.93 2.55
C GLU A 46 -6.83 5.76 1.99
N VAL A 47 -6.34 5.87 0.75
CA VAL A 47 -5.44 4.88 0.17
C VAL A 47 -4.13 4.83 0.95
N ARG A 48 -3.55 5.98 1.28
CA ARG A 48 -2.31 6.08 2.05
C ARG A 48 -2.43 5.47 3.45
N GLU A 49 -3.54 5.70 4.14
CA GLU A 49 -3.82 5.09 5.44
C GLU A 49 -3.93 3.56 5.35
N LYS A 50 -4.65 3.05 4.34
CA LYS A 50 -4.75 1.60 4.10
C LYS A 50 -3.39 0.97 3.82
N VAL A 51 -2.55 1.64 3.02
CA VAL A 51 -1.16 1.22 2.74
C VAL A 51 -0.32 1.23 4.01
N ARG A 52 -0.39 2.29 4.81
CA ARG A 52 0.32 2.38 6.10
C ARG A 52 -0.09 1.27 7.06
N ALA A 53 -1.39 1.03 7.21
CA ALA A 53 -1.91 -0.06 8.05
C ALA A 53 -1.41 -1.42 7.57
N PHE A 54 -1.39 -1.65 6.26
CA PHE A 54 -0.82 -2.88 5.69
C PHE A 54 0.67 -3.05 6.07
N TYR A 55 1.51 -2.02 5.92
CA TYR A 55 2.93 -2.09 6.27
C TYR A 55 3.18 -2.36 7.76
N LEU A 56 2.40 -1.74 8.64
CA LEU A 56 2.47 -1.99 10.09
C LEU A 56 2.09 -3.44 10.43
N ASN A 57 1.03 -3.97 9.79
CA ASN A 57 0.53 -5.31 10.07
C ASN A 57 1.51 -6.41 9.64
N ILE A 58 2.23 -6.23 8.53
CA ILE A 58 3.19 -7.23 8.05
C ILE A 58 4.56 -7.12 8.74
N GLN A 59 4.75 -6.15 9.65
CA GLN A 59 5.98 -5.95 10.43
C GLN A 59 7.27 -5.94 9.60
N ILE A 60 7.20 -5.50 8.34
CA ILE A 60 8.33 -5.63 7.40
C ILE A 60 9.58 -4.86 7.87
N LEU A 61 9.40 -3.84 8.71
CA LEU A 61 10.47 -3.04 9.33
C LEU A 61 10.66 -3.31 10.83
N SER A 62 9.86 -4.19 11.44
CA SER A 62 9.83 -4.42 12.89
C SER A 62 10.46 -5.75 13.30
N ASN A 63 10.97 -6.55 12.37
CA ASN A 63 11.72 -7.75 12.72
C ASN A 63 13.12 -7.36 13.24
N PRO A 64 13.42 -7.55 14.54
CA PRO A 64 14.73 -7.20 15.11
C PRO A 64 15.87 -7.96 14.43
N HIS A 65 15.64 -9.18 13.94
CA HIS A 65 16.65 -9.97 13.23
C HIS A 65 17.04 -9.42 11.85
N LEU A 66 16.29 -8.45 11.29
CA LEU A 66 16.66 -7.75 10.04
C LEU A 66 17.34 -6.41 10.31
N ARG A 67 17.34 -5.89 11.55
CA ARG A 67 17.97 -4.61 11.91
C ARG A 67 19.48 -4.71 12.10
N GLY A 68 20.07 -5.91 12.00
CA GLY A 68 21.51 -6.09 12.20
C GLY A 68 21.97 -5.77 13.63
N GLU A 69 21.06 -5.84 14.60
CA GLU A 69 21.35 -5.58 16.02
C GLU A 69 21.65 -6.89 16.81
N ASP A 70 22.05 -7.97 16.13
CA ASP A 70 22.32 -9.29 16.73
C ASP A 70 23.80 -9.76 16.57
N ASP A 71 24.77 -8.85 16.38
CA ASP A 71 26.20 -9.20 16.38
C ASP A 71 27.03 -8.31 17.33
N GLU A 72 26.52 -7.99 18.51
CA GLU A 72 27.36 -7.58 19.65
C GLU A 72 26.93 -8.35 20.90
N GLU A 73 27.45 -9.57 21.05
CA GLU A 73 27.84 -10.23 22.31
C GLU A 73 27.75 -11.76 22.19
N LYS A 74 28.88 -12.39 21.84
CA LYS A 74 29.32 -13.65 22.44
C LYS A 74 30.81 -13.89 22.29
#